data_AF-A0A3C2AR21-F1
#
_entry.id   AF-A0A3C2AR21-F1
#
_cell.length_a   1.000
_cell.length_b   1.000
_cell.length_c   1.000
_cell.angle_alpha   90.00
_cell.angle_beta   90.00
_cell.angle_gamma   90.00
#
_symmetry.space_group_name_H-M   'P 1'
#
loop_
_entity.id
_entity.type
_entity.pdbx_description
1 polymer ?
#
loop_
_entity_poly.entity_id
_entity_poly.type
_entity_poly.pdbx_seq_one_letter_code
_entity_poly.pdbx_strand_id
1 'polypeptide(L)' 'MKKTALIVLDGWGRAEKPEVSAIDKAHTPFIDSLYKNYPQTWIKTSGLDVGLPEGQMGNSE' A
#
# COMPACT_ATOMS: atom_id res chain seq x y z
N MET A 1 -4.53 27.42 -11.02
CA MET A 1 -4.25 26.80 -9.71
C MET A 1 -3.97 25.31 -9.96
N LYS A 2 -2.85 24.76 -9.46
CA LYS A 2 -2.57 23.32 -9.58
C LYS A 2 -3.33 22.56 -8.49
N LYS A 3 -3.98 21.46 -8.83
CA LYS A 3 -4.69 20.60 -7.87
C LYS A 3 -3.77 19.48 -7.39
N THR A 4 -3.91 19.12 -6.12
CA THR A 4 -3.23 17.99 -5.50
C THR A 4 -4.28 17.07 -4.89
N ALA A 5 -4.08 15.76 -4.99
CA ALA A 5 -4.97 14.75 -4.43
C ALA A 5 -4.15 13.73 -3.64
N LEU A 6 -4.68 13.32 -2.48
CA LEU A 6 -4.29 12.11 -1.78
C LEU A 6 -5.28 11.01 -2.17
N ILE A 7 -4.77 9.87 -2.62
CA ILE A 7 -5.57 8.71 -3.01
C ILE A 7 -5.16 7.56 -2.10
N VAL A 8 -6.13 7.01 -1.35
CA VAL A 8 -5.94 5.85 -0.48
C VAL A 8 -6.61 4.66 -1.15
N LEU A 9 -5.83 3.62 -1.44
CA LEU A 9 -6.35 2.33 -1.87
C LEU A 9 -6.48 1.45 -0.62
N ASP A 10 -7.68 1.38 -0.05
CA ASP A 10 -7.91 0.61 1.19
C ASP A 10 -7.61 -0.87 0.97
N GLY A 11 -6.87 -1.48 1.91
CA GLY A 11 -6.37 -2.86 1.81
C GLY A 11 -5.29 -3.09 0.76
N TRP A 12 -4.71 -2.05 0.15
CA TRP A 12 -3.65 -2.19 -0.85
C TRP A 12 -2.24 -2.15 -0.24
N GLY A 13 -1.66 -3.33 -0.01
CA GLY A 13 -0.35 -3.47 0.63
C GLY A 13 0.66 -4.27 -0.18
N ARG A 14 1.93 -4.25 0.26
CA ARG A 14 2.98 -5.14 -0.24
C ARG A 14 2.95 -6.45 0.53
N ALA A 15 2.67 -7.55 -0.15
CA ALA A 15 2.72 -8.86 0.48
C ALA A 15 4.18 -9.31 0.73
N GLU A 16 4.41 -10.01 1.84
CA GLU A 16 5.67 -10.73 2.06
C GLU A 16 5.79 -11.97 1.16
N LYS A 17 4.63 -12.53 0.77
CA LYS A 17 4.47 -13.73 -0.04
C LYS A 17 3.64 -13.42 -1.29
N PRO A 18 4.26 -12.98 -2.39
CA PRO A 18 3.57 -12.62 -3.64
C PRO A 18 2.70 -13.77 -4.19
N GLU A 19 3.07 -15.03 -3.92
CA GLU A 19 2.38 -16.22 -4.39
C GLU A 19 0.95 -16.39 -3.85
N VAL A 20 0.58 -15.70 -2.75
CA VAL A 20 -0.79 -15.68 -2.19
C VAL A 20 -1.47 -14.32 -2.33
N SER A 21 -0.76 -13.31 -2.83
CA SER A 21 -1.24 -11.94 -2.94
C SER A 21 -2.20 -11.78 -4.11
N ALA A 22 -3.38 -11.25 -3.85
CA ALA A 22 -4.33 -10.89 -4.90
C ALA A 22 -3.81 -9.70 -5.74
N ILE A 23 -3.09 -8.77 -5.10
CA ILE A 23 -2.52 -7.58 -5.76
C ILE A 23 -1.44 -7.99 -6.76
N ASP A 24 -0.50 -8.84 -6.34
CA ASP A 24 0.60 -9.30 -7.23
C ASP A 24 0.10 -10.19 -8.39
N LYS A 25 -1.09 -10.79 -8.25
CA LYS A 25 -1.74 -11.60 -9.29
C LYS A 25 -2.69 -10.80 -10.18
N ALA A 26 -3.05 -9.58 -9.78
CA ALA A 26 -4.00 -8.77 -10.52
C ALA A 26 -3.32 -8.16 -11.76
N HIS A 27 -4.11 -7.91 -12.81
CA HIS A 27 -3.65 -7.11 -13.94
C HIS A 27 -3.92 -5.63 -13.66
N THR A 28 -2.93 -4.90 -13.16
CA THR A 28 -3.07 -3.52 -12.67
C THR A 28 -2.18 -2.51 -13.41
N PRO A 29 -2.23 -2.47 -14.76
CA PRO A 29 -1.23 -1.77 -15.57
C PRO A 29 -1.08 -0.28 -15.25
N PHE A 30 -2.16 0.38 -14.82
CA PHE A 30 -2.09 1.77 -14.40
C PHE A 30 -1.29 1.93 -13.10
N ILE A 31 -1.61 1.16 -12.04
CA ILE A 31 -0.88 1.21 -10.76
C ILE A 31 0.58 0.76 -10.95
N ASP A 32 0.81 -0.30 -11.73
CA ASP A 32 2.14 -0.80 -12.04
C ASP A 32 3.00 0.28 -12.73
N SER A 33 2.38 1.08 -13.61
CA SER A 33 3.05 2.21 -14.25
C SER A 33 3.45 3.31 -13.27
N LEU A 34 2.68 3.50 -12.18
CA LEU A 34 3.00 4.50 -11.16
C LEU A 34 4.29 4.11 -10.41
N TYR A 35 4.40 2.83 -10.03
CA TYR A 35 5.59 2.29 -9.37
C TYR A 35 6.86 2.35 -10.22
N LYS A 36 6.73 2.24 -11.56
CA LYS A 36 7.86 2.28 -12.50
C LYS A 36 8.30 3.70 -12.83
N ASN A 37 7.35 4.62 -12.99
CA ASN A 37 7.61 5.91 -13.63
C ASN A 37 7.73 7.09 -12.65
N TYR A 38 7.35 6.91 -11.38
CA TYR A 38 7.37 7.98 -10.38
C TYR A 38 8.08 7.55 -9.09
N PRO A 39 8.63 8.49 -8.30
CA PRO A 39 9.22 8.19 -7.01
C PRO A 39 8.22 7.51 -6.07
N GLN A 40 8.66 6.44 -5.42
CA GLN A 40 7.85 5.69 -4.45
C GLN A 40 8.69 5.23 -3.27
N THR A 41 8.02 4.98 -2.14
CA THR A 41 8.59 4.34 -0.97
C THR A 41 7.52 3.51 -0.27
N TRP A 42 7.96 2.57 0.58
CA TRP A 42 7.08 1.81 1.46
C TRP A 42 7.07 2.42 2.85
N ILE A 43 5.91 2.39 3.51
CA ILE A 43 5.74 2.82 4.90
C ILE A 43 5.09 1.68 5.68
N LYS A 44 5.34 1.64 6.99
CA LYS A 44 4.67 0.69 7.88
C LYS A 44 3.32 1.26 8.31
N THR A 45 2.32 0.39 8.36
CA THR A 45 0.92 0.76 8.62
C THR A 45 0.27 -0.14 9.69
N SER A 46 1.08 -0.78 10.53
CA SER A 46 0.63 -1.73 11.55
C SER A 46 1.55 -1.70 12.78
N GLY A 47 1.09 -2.32 13.87
CA GLY A 47 1.82 -2.39 15.13
C GLY A 47 2.18 -1.02 15.71
N LEU A 48 3.36 -0.97 16.35
CA LEU A 48 3.80 0.22 17.10
C LEU A 48 3.95 1.47 16.21
N ASP A 49 4.22 1.29 14.91
CA ASP A 49 4.39 2.40 13.95
C ASP A 49 3.08 3.20 13.73
N VAL A 50 1.92 2.63 14.11
CA VAL A 50 0.60 3.29 14.08
C VAL A 50 -0.09 3.31 15.45
N GLY A 51 0.66 3.11 16.54
CA GLY A 51 0.12 3.16 17.91
C GLY A 51 -0.64 1.92 18.36
N LEU A 52 -0.52 0.81 17.64
CA LEU A 52 -1.09 -0.49 18.02
C LEU A 52 -0.04 -1.37 18.73
N PRO A 53 -0.46 -2.37 19.53
CA PRO A 53 0.42 -3.42 20.04
C PRO A 53 1.29 -4.07 18.96
N GLU A 54 2.49 -4.53 19.33
CA GLU A 54 3.39 -5.23 18.41
C GLU A 54 2.70 -6.43 17.73
N GLY A 55 2.87 -6.56 16.42
CA GLY A 55 2.27 -7.62 15.61
C GLY A 55 0.78 -7.42 15.28
N GLN A 56 0.12 -6.40 15.86
CA GLN A 56 -1.28 -6.13 15.54
C GLN A 56 -1.41 -5.50 14.14
N MET A 57 -2.28 -6.08 13.32
CA MET A 57 -2.63 -5.53 12.00
C MET A 57 -3.32 -4.17 12.15
N GLY A 58 -3.02 -3.24 11.24
CA GLY A 58 -3.75 -1.98 11.11
C GLY A 58 -5.17 -2.18 10.58
N ASN A 59 -5.95 -1.11 10.61
CA ASN A 59 -7.34 -1.04 10.13
C ASN A 59 -7.56 0.30 9.42
N SER A 60 -8.82 0.59 9.05
CA SER A 60 -9.16 1.78 8.28
C SER A 60 -9.31 3.05 9.14
N GLU A 61 -9.45 2.90 10.46
CA GLU A 61 -9.57 3.98 11.45
C GLU A 61 -8.22 4.60 11.87
#